data_AF-A0A2L1C9A0-F1
#
_entry.id   AF-A0A2L1C9A0-F1
#
_cell.length_a   1.000
_cell.length_b   1.000
_cell.length_c   1.000
_cell.angle_alpha   90.00
_cell.angle_beta   90.00
_cell.angle_gamma   90.00
#
_symmetry.space_group_name_H-M   'P 1'
#
loop_
_entity.id
_entity.type
_entity.pdbx_description
1 polymer ?
#
loop_
_entity_poly.entity_id
_entity_poly.type
_entity_poly.pdbx_seq_one_letter_code
_entity_poly.pdbx_strand_id
1 'polypeptide(L)'
;MAKSKIIATFKGKGVIVTPYTLRDPFTKWKNFQMQLYEDSIEFIFENKVIEASFDQIDDMGFELPRKALEIAKNNLDDISVYGSFKLNPPDEDKFSIGFAPEASIYGETTINAFLKKLFQQLLNKKEIKLQYARIVGGSVDISSEWEDGCLVFAKKPVKKGVSVIEEMVLAVAVTSGDKPKVYDLFNNIESVSLETKKIDEEDKEVLEIKQLRGGETVNSYIHIPSTKLLYVLRYISKLTKYHNTIKSLLPKSEDDLDSEMAVESWSGDKLKNEVEQLAPEEQEILTAIYTGITSLELPGMMGMDIDEVEKVLEKLIDQGFLDLVRIRKETDLTEKGRAVTNFIITNF
;
A
#
# COMPACT_ATOMS: atom_id res chain seq x y z
N MET A 1 11.09 33.49 3.28
CA MET A 1 10.73 32.88 4.58
C MET A 1 11.79 31.83 4.90
N ALA A 2 12.21 31.68 6.15
CA ALA A 2 13.11 30.59 6.51
C ALA A 2 12.35 29.26 6.34
N LYS A 3 12.98 28.26 5.70
CA LYS A 3 12.36 26.93 5.56
C LYS A 3 12.08 26.36 6.95
N SER A 4 10.91 25.75 7.11
CA SER A 4 10.50 25.05 8.32
C SER A 4 11.50 23.91 8.63
N LYS A 5 11.41 23.33 9.83
CA LYS A 5 12.37 22.33 10.29
C LYS A 5 12.19 21.01 9.52
N ILE A 6 13.30 20.42 9.05
CA ILE A 6 13.28 19.07 8.47
C ILE A 6 12.96 18.04 9.58
N ILE A 7 11.91 17.25 9.35
CA ILE A 7 11.42 16.20 10.25
C ILE A 7 11.98 14.84 9.89
N ALA A 8 12.02 14.54 8.60
CA ALA A 8 12.49 13.26 8.08
C ALA A 8 13.13 13.42 6.71
N THR A 9 14.00 12.48 6.36
CA THR A 9 14.58 12.39 5.03
C THR A 9 14.55 10.95 4.56
N PHE A 10 14.21 10.75 3.30
CA PHE A 10 14.33 9.48 2.59
C PHE A 10 15.32 9.66 1.43
N LYS A 11 16.14 8.65 1.18
CA LYS A 11 17.06 8.60 0.04
C LYS A 11 16.89 7.27 -0.67
N GLY A 12 16.84 7.29 -1.99
CA GLY A 12 16.71 6.10 -2.79
C GLY A 12 16.62 6.42 -4.27
N LYS A 13 15.83 5.63 -4.99
CA LYS A 13 15.40 5.94 -6.35
C LYS A 13 13.95 6.40 -6.38
N GLY A 14 13.62 7.19 -7.39
CA GLY A 14 12.25 7.61 -7.64
C GLY A 14 11.98 7.88 -9.10
N VAL A 15 10.70 7.98 -9.43
CA VAL A 15 10.19 8.25 -10.78
C VAL A 15 8.96 9.15 -10.69
N ILE A 16 8.83 10.06 -11.66
CA ILE A 16 7.60 10.83 -11.85
C ILE A 16 6.75 10.06 -12.85
N VAL A 17 5.53 9.71 -12.45
CA VAL A 17 4.58 8.91 -13.21
C VAL A 17 3.48 9.82 -13.75
N THR A 18 3.43 9.90 -15.07
CA THR A 18 2.45 10.61 -15.90
C THR A 18 2.18 9.75 -17.14
N PRO A 19 1.08 9.99 -17.88
CA PRO A 19 0.85 9.31 -19.15
C PRO A 19 2.02 9.47 -20.15
N TYR A 20 2.72 10.61 -20.10
CA TYR A 20 3.88 10.88 -20.96
C TYR A 20 5.12 10.08 -20.52
N THR A 21 5.47 10.11 -19.23
CA THR A 21 6.66 9.39 -18.73
C THR A 21 6.51 7.88 -18.84
N LEU A 22 5.29 7.34 -18.73
CA LEU A 22 5.03 5.92 -18.95
C LEU A 22 5.17 5.49 -20.42
N ARG A 23 5.08 6.41 -21.39
CA ARG A 23 5.26 6.11 -22.82
C ARG A 23 6.70 6.28 -23.31
N ASP A 24 7.51 7.04 -22.58
CA ASP A 24 8.91 7.28 -22.92
C ASP A 24 9.78 6.04 -22.61
N PRO A 25 10.41 5.40 -23.61
CA PRO A 25 11.27 4.23 -23.42
C PRO A 25 12.57 4.55 -22.64
N PHE A 26 12.93 5.83 -22.50
CA PHE A 26 14.12 6.25 -21.76
C PHE A 26 13.83 6.60 -20.30
N THR A 27 12.57 6.55 -19.86
CA THR A 27 12.21 6.74 -18.46
C THR A 27 12.92 5.69 -17.60
N LYS A 28 13.48 6.15 -16.48
CA LYS A 28 14.15 5.31 -15.48
C LYS A 28 13.86 5.85 -14.10
N TRP A 29 13.96 4.98 -13.10
CA TRP A 29 14.03 5.39 -11.71
C TRP A 29 15.42 6.00 -11.45
N LYS A 30 15.47 7.26 -11.01
CA LYS A 30 16.70 8.05 -10.84
C LYS A 30 16.99 8.31 -9.37
N ASN A 31 18.20 8.79 -9.07
CA ASN A 31 18.54 9.25 -7.73
C ASN A 31 17.50 10.25 -7.23
N PHE A 32 17.02 9.99 -6.02
CA PHE A 32 15.88 10.67 -5.45
C PHE A 32 16.09 10.85 -3.95
N GLN A 33 15.77 12.04 -3.47
CA GLN A 33 15.70 12.34 -2.05
C GLN A 33 14.35 12.99 -1.76
N MET A 34 13.79 12.66 -0.60
CA MET A 34 12.58 13.30 -0.11
C MET A 34 12.85 13.91 1.24
N GLN A 35 12.44 15.15 1.44
CA GLN A 35 12.55 15.86 2.71
C GLN A 35 11.16 16.23 3.21
N LEU A 36 10.83 15.72 4.39
CA LEU A 36 9.58 16.07 5.08
C LEU A 36 9.85 17.25 6.00
N TYR A 37 9.04 18.28 5.88
CA TYR A 37 9.01 19.46 6.74
C TYR A 37 7.75 19.45 7.62
N GLU A 38 7.59 20.47 8.45
CA GLU A 38 6.42 20.62 9.35
C GLU A 38 5.12 20.88 8.59
N ASP A 39 5.20 21.48 7.40
CA ASP A 39 4.07 21.96 6.61
C ASP A 39 4.10 21.50 5.14
N SER A 40 5.24 20.98 4.67
CA SER A 40 5.43 20.58 3.29
C SER A 40 6.31 19.35 3.13
N ILE A 41 6.42 18.87 1.89
CA ILE A 41 7.32 17.82 1.48
C ILE A 41 8.04 18.25 0.21
N GLU A 42 9.35 18.01 0.15
CA GLU A 42 10.15 18.25 -1.05
C GLU A 42 10.58 16.91 -1.66
N PHE A 43 10.36 16.80 -2.96
CA PHE A 43 10.79 15.70 -3.81
C PHE A 43 11.95 16.19 -4.69
N ILE A 44 13.15 15.70 -4.40
CA ILE A 44 14.41 16.19 -4.96
C ILE A 44 14.95 15.12 -5.92
N PHE A 45 14.87 15.41 -7.21
CA PHE A 45 15.52 14.69 -8.29
C PHE A 45 16.77 15.44 -8.73
N GLU A 46 17.65 14.80 -9.51
CA GLU A 46 18.94 15.38 -9.96
C GLU A 46 18.81 16.78 -10.58
N ASN A 47 17.77 17.02 -11.38
CA ASN A 47 17.57 18.28 -12.11
C ASN A 47 16.24 18.98 -11.78
N LYS A 48 15.47 18.47 -10.80
CA LYS A 48 14.14 19.01 -10.48
C LYS A 48 13.86 18.88 -8.99
N VAL A 49 13.37 19.95 -8.38
CA VAL A 49 12.80 19.93 -7.03
C VAL A 49 11.32 20.24 -7.16
N ILE A 50 10.49 19.40 -6.55
CA ILE A 50 9.05 19.61 -6.45
C ILE A 50 8.75 19.80 -4.97
N GLU A 51 8.23 20.95 -4.61
CA GLU A 51 7.71 21.21 -3.27
C GLU A 51 6.19 21.04 -3.31
N ALA A 52 5.64 20.32 -2.34
CA ALA A 52 4.21 20.14 -2.18
C ALA A 52 3.79 20.43 -0.74
N SER A 53 2.78 21.26 -0.55
CA SER A 53 2.09 21.38 0.73
C SER A 53 1.16 20.18 0.96
N PHE A 54 0.79 19.89 2.20
CA PHE A 54 0.00 18.69 2.50
C PHE A 54 -1.42 18.67 1.88
N ASP A 55 -1.98 19.84 1.56
CA ASP A 55 -3.25 19.97 0.84
C ASP A 55 -3.14 19.59 -0.64
N GLN A 56 -1.94 19.57 -1.21
CA GLN A 56 -1.67 19.15 -2.59
C GLN A 56 -1.44 17.64 -2.71
N ILE A 57 -1.47 16.89 -1.61
CA ILE A 57 -1.30 15.43 -1.61
C ILE A 57 -2.68 14.76 -1.61
N ASP A 58 -3.12 14.29 -2.78
CA ASP A 58 -4.40 13.60 -2.94
C ASP A 58 -4.38 12.21 -2.28
N ASP A 59 -3.28 11.46 -2.44
CA ASP A 59 -3.14 10.10 -1.91
C ASP A 59 -1.66 9.72 -1.71
N MET A 60 -1.41 8.67 -0.92
CA MET A 60 -0.09 8.09 -0.70
C MET A 60 -0.15 6.60 -0.46
N GLY A 61 0.88 5.88 -0.90
CA GLY A 61 0.97 4.44 -0.71
C GLY A 61 -0.08 3.66 -1.51
N PHE A 62 -0.60 4.21 -2.60
CA PHE A 62 -1.36 3.46 -3.59
C PHE A 62 -0.44 2.60 -4.45
N GLU A 63 -1.01 1.62 -5.12
CA GLU A 63 -0.29 0.79 -6.08
C GLU A 63 0.05 1.61 -7.32
N LEU A 64 1.33 1.63 -7.70
CA LEU A 64 1.75 2.31 -8.92
C LEU A 64 1.33 1.48 -10.13
N PRO A 65 1.08 2.11 -11.29
CA PRO A 65 0.78 1.37 -12.53
C PRO A 65 1.87 0.35 -12.84
N ARG A 66 1.49 -0.85 -13.28
CA ARG A 66 2.44 -1.95 -13.63
C ARG A 66 3.65 -1.47 -14.43
N LYS A 67 3.41 -0.62 -15.43
CA LYS A 67 4.48 -0.10 -16.30
C LYS A 67 5.53 0.71 -15.54
N ALA A 68 5.15 1.46 -14.50
CA ALA A 68 6.11 2.16 -13.64
C ALA A 68 7.01 1.17 -12.88
N LEU A 69 6.46 0.04 -12.46
CA LEU A 69 7.18 -1.02 -11.75
C LEU A 69 8.09 -1.81 -12.70
N GLU A 70 7.67 -2.05 -13.94
CA GLU A 70 8.51 -2.67 -14.98
C GLU A 70 9.74 -1.83 -15.31
N ILE A 71 9.57 -0.51 -15.45
CA ILE A 71 10.69 0.43 -15.65
C ILE A 71 11.68 0.35 -14.47
N ALA A 72 11.18 0.13 -13.25
CA ALA A 72 11.98 -0.02 -12.05
C ALA A 72 12.87 -1.26 -12.08
N LYS A 73 12.33 -2.42 -12.49
CA LYS A 73 13.02 -3.73 -12.55
C LYS A 73 14.29 -3.71 -13.41
N ASN A 74 14.41 -2.76 -14.34
CA ASN A 74 15.59 -2.62 -15.19
C ASN A 74 16.79 -1.96 -14.48
N ASN A 75 16.58 -1.26 -13.36
CA ASN A 75 17.63 -0.47 -12.70
C ASN A 75 17.65 -0.60 -11.16
N LEU A 76 16.73 -1.37 -10.58
CA LEU A 76 16.69 -1.70 -9.15
C LEU A 76 16.80 -3.21 -8.97
N ASP A 77 17.64 -3.63 -8.03
CA ASP A 77 17.85 -5.04 -7.70
C ASP A 77 16.56 -5.72 -7.21
N ASP A 78 15.70 -4.96 -6.54
CA ASP A 78 14.38 -5.39 -6.09
C ASP A 78 13.43 -4.19 -5.97
N ILE A 79 12.21 -4.33 -6.49
CA ILE A 79 11.11 -3.34 -6.37
C ILE A 79 9.93 -3.91 -5.57
N SER A 80 10.10 -5.04 -4.89
CA SER A 80 9.08 -5.69 -4.06
C SER A 80 8.46 -4.72 -3.04
N VAL A 81 9.21 -3.70 -2.62
CA VAL A 81 8.73 -2.66 -1.71
C VAL A 81 9.02 -1.27 -2.25
N TYR A 82 7.95 -0.48 -2.38
CA TYR A 82 7.99 0.91 -2.80
C TYR A 82 6.93 1.73 -2.07
N GLY A 83 7.09 3.05 -2.12
CA GLY A 83 6.06 4.01 -1.74
C GLY A 83 5.64 4.86 -2.93
N SER A 84 4.53 5.56 -2.77
CA SER A 84 3.95 6.39 -3.81
C SER A 84 3.26 7.62 -3.24
N PHE A 85 3.19 8.68 -4.04
CA PHE A 85 2.43 9.91 -3.77
C PHE A 85 1.66 10.30 -5.01
N LYS A 86 0.43 10.76 -4.84
CA LYS A 86 -0.40 11.37 -5.90
C LYS A 86 -0.54 12.83 -5.55
N LEU A 87 -0.06 13.69 -6.43
CA LEU A 87 -0.01 15.13 -6.23
C LEU A 87 -1.00 15.82 -7.16
N ASN A 88 -1.64 16.86 -6.63
CA ASN A 88 -2.56 17.73 -7.33
C ASN A 88 -2.17 19.20 -7.10
N PRO A 89 -1.05 19.64 -7.70
CA PRO A 89 -0.65 21.05 -7.67
C PRO A 89 -1.70 21.94 -8.39
N PRO A 90 -1.84 23.22 -8.01
CA PRO A 90 -2.88 24.10 -8.55
C PRO A 90 -2.71 24.46 -10.03
N ASP A 91 -1.48 24.49 -10.54
CA ASP A 91 -1.14 24.98 -11.89
C ASP A 91 -0.50 23.91 -12.79
N GLU A 92 -0.52 22.63 -12.39
CA GLU A 92 0.01 21.52 -13.19
C GLU A 92 -0.98 20.35 -13.18
N ASP A 93 -0.90 19.49 -14.22
CA ASP A 93 -1.68 18.24 -14.24
C ASP A 93 -1.31 17.36 -13.05
N LYS A 94 -2.29 16.57 -12.59
CA LYS A 94 -2.04 15.56 -11.55
C LYS A 94 -0.96 14.59 -12.01
N PHE A 95 -0.04 14.29 -11.12
CA PHE A 95 0.99 13.29 -11.37
C PHE A 95 1.26 12.49 -10.12
N SER A 96 1.93 11.35 -10.32
CA SER A 96 2.33 10.48 -9.23
C SER A 96 3.84 10.46 -9.09
N ILE A 97 4.34 10.22 -7.89
CA ILE A 97 5.75 9.95 -7.62
C ILE A 97 5.85 8.55 -7.03
N GLY A 98 6.60 7.68 -7.69
CA GLY A 98 7.02 6.40 -7.12
C GLY A 98 8.41 6.54 -6.50
N PHE A 99 8.64 5.88 -5.36
CA PHE A 99 9.96 5.87 -4.72
C PHE A 99 10.25 4.55 -4.02
N ALA A 100 11.53 4.17 -4.01
CA ALA A 100 12.00 2.91 -3.47
C ALA A 100 13.45 3.08 -2.97
N PRO A 101 13.86 2.35 -1.93
CA PRO A 101 15.23 2.37 -1.46
C PRO A 101 16.14 1.67 -2.47
N GLU A 102 17.42 2.03 -2.49
CA GLU A 102 18.38 1.38 -3.41
C GLU A 102 18.68 -0.07 -3.01
N ALA A 103 18.64 -0.39 -1.71
CA ALA A 103 18.89 -1.72 -1.19
C ALA A 103 17.61 -2.36 -0.65
N SER A 104 17.34 -3.59 -1.07
CA SER A 104 16.14 -4.36 -0.72
C SER A 104 16.06 -4.77 0.76
N ILE A 105 17.22 -5.10 1.36
CA ILE A 105 17.35 -5.71 2.70
C ILE A 105 16.66 -4.89 3.81
N TYR A 106 16.59 -3.57 3.65
CA TYR A 106 15.99 -2.65 4.62
C TYR A 106 14.84 -1.83 4.04
N GLY A 107 14.28 -2.27 2.91
CA GLY A 107 13.48 -1.40 2.08
C GLY A 107 12.18 -0.97 2.75
N GLU A 108 11.41 -1.95 3.22
CA GLU A 108 10.17 -1.73 3.95
C GLU A 108 10.38 -0.92 5.24
N THR A 109 11.43 -1.23 6.00
CA THR A 109 11.72 -0.50 7.25
C THR A 109 12.00 0.98 6.98
N THR A 110 12.73 1.28 5.90
CA THR A 110 13.10 2.65 5.53
C THR A 110 11.88 3.45 5.07
N ILE A 111 11.04 2.85 4.22
CA ILE A 111 9.78 3.47 3.77
C ILE A 111 8.84 3.69 4.97
N ASN A 112 8.65 2.67 5.82
CA ASN A 112 7.77 2.75 6.98
C ASN A 112 8.25 3.80 7.99
N ALA A 113 9.57 3.95 8.19
CA ALA A 113 10.11 4.98 9.05
C ALA A 113 9.77 6.40 8.55
N PHE A 114 9.86 6.63 7.24
CA PHE A 114 9.46 7.90 6.63
C PHE A 114 7.94 8.12 6.73
N LEU A 115 7.14 7.12 6.33
CA LEU A 115 5.68 7.21 6.37
C LEU A 115 5.16 7.46 7.79
N LYS A 116 5.76 6.85 8.82
CA LYS A 116 5.40 7.13 10.23
C LYS A 116 5.51 8.62 10.57
N LYS A 117 6.56 9.29 10.10
CA LYS A 117 6.76 10.73 10.32
C LYS A 117 5.77 11.57 9.52
N LEU A 118 5.49 11.16 8.29
CA LEU A 118 4.50 11.83 7.44
C LEU A 118 3.08 11.73 8.03
N PHE A 119 2.62 10.53 8.41
CA PHE A 119 1.32 10.36 9.04
C PHE A 119 1.21 11.15 10.36
N GLN A 120 2.32 11.31 11.11
CA GLN A 120 2.34 12.21 12.26
C GLN A 120 2.05 13.66 11.89
N GLN A 121 2.53 14.16 10.75
CA GLN A 121 2.20 15.52 10.30
C GLN A 121 0.76 15.63 9.79
N LEU A 122 0.28 14.59 9.08
CA LEU A 122 -1.03 14.62 8.43
C LEU A 122 -2.20 14.40 9.39
N LEU A 123 -2.03 13.54 10.40
CA LEU A 123 -3.12 13.04 11.25
C LEU A 123 -3.09 13.59 12.68
N ASN A 124 -1.94 14.00 13.21
CA ASN A 124 -1.88 14.42 14.61
C ASN A 124 -2.72 15.68 14.84
N LYS A 125 -3.50 15.66 15.93
CA LYS A 125 -4.47 16.70 16.34
C LYS A 125 -5.57 16.97 15.32
N LYS A 126 -5.84 16.07 14.37
CA LYS A 126 -7.01 16.19 13.50
C LYS A 126 -8.27 15.85 14.29
N GLU A 127 -9.22 16.77 14.26
CA GLU A 127 -10.49 16.65 14.97
C GLU A 127 -11.32 15.50 14.42
N ILE A 128 -11.99 14.80 15.33
CA ILE A 128 -12.86 13.66 15.06
C ILE A 128 -14.02 13.67 16.05
N LYS A 129 -15.12 13.01 15.71
CA LYS A 129 -16.14 12.60 16.68
C LYS A 129 -16.06 11.09 16.87
N LEU A 130 -16.06 10.64 18.12
CA LEU A 130 -15.96 9.23 18.48
C LEU A 130 -17.22 8.80 19.20
N GLN A 131 -17.80 7.68 18.80
CA GLN A 131 -18.74 6.91 19.61
C GLN A 131 -18.07 5.56 19.92
N TYR A 132 -17.70 5.35 21.18
CA TYR A 132 -17.02 4.12 21.62
C TYR A 132 -18.04 3.19 22.30
N ALA A 133 -18.51 2.17 21.58
CA ALA A 133 -19.56 1.27 22.04
C ALA A 133 -19.01 -0.12 22.38
N ARG A 134 -19.18 -0.55 23.63
CA ARG A 134 -18.79 -1.90 24.06
C ARG A 134 -19.97 -2.85 23.89
N ILE A 135 -19.76 -4.02 23.31
CA ILE A 135 -20.79 -5.06 23.24
C ILE A 135 -20.50 -6.09 24.32
N VAL A 136 -21.37 -6.19 25.32
CA VAL A 136 -21.26 -7.16 26.42
C VAL A 136 -22.43 -8.13 26.32
N GLY A 137 -22.16 -9.43 26.14
CA GLY A 137 -23.20 -10.46 26.08
C GLY A 137 -24.16 -10.35 24.90
N GLY A 138 -23.73 -9.76 23.77
CA GLY A 138 -24.54 -9.61 22.55
C GLY A 138 -25.48 -8.41 22.53
N SER A 139 -25.47 -7.56 23.56
CA SER A 139 -26.18 -6.29 23.58
C SER A 139 -25.19 -5.12 23.46
N VAL A 140 -25.50 -4.16 22.58
CA VAL A 140 -24.75 -2.92 22.45
C VAL A 140 -24.99 -2.06 23.70
N ASP A 141 -23.92 -1.51 24.27
CA ASP A 141 -24.05 -0.50 25.31
C ASP A 141 -24.78 0.75 24.78
N ILE A 142 -26.03 0.91 25.22
CA ILE A 142 -26.96 1.97 24.79
C ILE A 142 -26.53 3.35 25.35
N SER A 143 -25.54 3.38 26.26
CA SER A 143 -25.03 4.62 26.86
C SER A 143 -23.90 5.28 26.07
N SER A 144 -23.50 4.72 24.92
CA SER A 144 -22.41 5.28 24.11
C SER A 144 -22.87 6.55 23.38
N GLU A 145 -22.38 7.70 23.82
CA GLU A 145 -22.64 9.02 23.21
C GLU A 145 -21.50 9.44 22.26
N TRP A 146 -21.78 10.42 21.39
CA TRP A 146 -20.75 11.05 20.56
C TRP A 146 -19.89 11.99 21.39
N GLU A 147 -18.60 11.72 21.40
CA GLU A 147 -17.58 12.47 22.13
C GLU A 147 -16.67 13.23 21.13
N ASP A 148 -16.45 14.52 21.36
CA ASP A 148 -15.44 15.27 20.61
C ASP A 148 -14.03 14.81 21.01
N GLY A 149 -13.14 14.71 20.02
CA GLY A 149 -11.76 14.31 20.22
C GLY A 149 -10.85 14.65 19.06
N CYS A 150 -9.65 14.10 19.10
CA CYS A 150 -8.69 14.21 18.01
C CYS A 150 -7.86 12.94 17.84
N LEU A 151 -7.36 12.74 16.62
CA LEU A 151 -6.31 11.77 16.34
C LEU A 151 -5.01 12.21 17.01
N VAL A 152 -4.34 11.27 17.67
CA VAL A 152 -3.04 11.51 18.32
C VAL A 152 -2.09 10.36 18.05
N PHE A 153 -0.80 10.60 18.18
CA PHE A 153 0.18 9.51 18.24
C PHE A 153 0.58 9.28 19.70
N ALA A 154 0.28 8.09 20.22
CA ALA A 154 0.56 7.70 21.60
C ALA A 154 1.73 6.72 21.65
N LYS A 155 2.53 6.81 22.73
CA LYS A 155 3.61 5.84 22.99
C LYS A 155 3.02 4.51 23.41
N LYS A 156 3.43 3.44 22.76
CA LYS A 156 3.03 2.07 23.07
C LYS A 156 4.27 1.18 23.22
N PRO A 157 4.39 0.40 24.30
CA PRO A 157 5.46 -0.57 24.44
C PRO A 157 5.25 -1.73 23.46
N VAL A 158 6.21 -1.96 22.59
CA VAL A 158 6.21 -3.05 21.61
C VAL A 158 7.41 -3.96 21.88
N LYS A 159 7.15 -5.27 22.00
CA LYS A 159 8.21 -6.27 22.11
C LYS A 159 8.84 -6.49 20.74
N LYS A 160 10.15 -6.29 20.65
CA LYS A 160 10.97 -6.59 19.47
C LYS A 160 12.08 -7.56 19.89
N GLY A 161 11.82 -8.86 19.70
CA GLY A 161 12.66 -9.93 20.24
C GLY A 161 12.69 -9.88 21.77
N VAL A 162 13.89 -9.72 22.34
CA VAL A 162 14.11 -9.61 23.79
C VAL A 162 13.97 -8.19 24.36
N SER A 163 13.87 -7.16 23.50
CA SER A 163 13.76 -5.76 23.93
C SER A 163 12.34 -5.25 23.87
N VAL A 164 11.98 -4.32 24.76
CA VAL A 164 10.75 -3.52 24.66
C VAL A 164 11.14 -2.13 24.20
N ILE A 165 10.58 -1.70 23.06
CA ILE A 165 10.77 -0.36 22.52
C ILE A 165 9.46 0.43 22.62
N GLU A 166 9.57 1.73 22.85
CA GLU A 166 8.41 2.63 22.74
C GLU A 166 8.19 3.00 21.28
N GLU A 167 7.03 2.63 20.74
CA GLU A 167 6.63 2.99 19.39
C GLU A 167 5.46 3.98 19.43
N MET A 168 5.49 4.98 18.55
CA MET A 168 4.39 5.93 18.40
C MET A 168 3.34 5.33 17.47
N VAL A 169 2.14 5.06 18.00
CA VAL A 169 1.02 4.51 17.25
C VAL A 169 -0.14 5.51 17.19
N LEU A 170 -0.87 5.51 16.08
CA LEU A 170 -2.09 6.29 15.96
C LEU A 170 -3.12 5.81 17.01
N ALA A 171 -3.78 6.75 17.65
CA ALA A 171 -4.81 6.56 18.65
C ALA A 171 -5.82 7.72 18.58
N VAL A 172 -6.89 7.61 19.34
CA VAL A 172 -7.89 8.68 19.49
C VAL A 172 -7.86 9.21 20.91
N ALA A 173 -7.69 10.52 21.08
CA ALA A 173 -7.86 11.20 22.36
C ALA A 173 -9.23 11.89 22.39
N VAL A 174 -10.09 11.47 23.30
CA VAL A 174 -11.34 12.17 23.58
C VAL A 174 -11.06 13.34 24.52
N THR A 175 -11.60 14.51 24.16
CA THR A 175 -11.41 15.78 24.86
C THR A 175 -12.67 16.25 25.60
N SER A 176 -13.80 15.60 25.36
CA SER A 176 -15.04 15.82 26.12
C SER A 176 -14.93 15.13 27.49
N GLY A 177 -15.01 15.93 28.57
CA GLY A 177 -14.96 15.46 29.97
C GLY A 177 -13.74 15.98 30.77
N ASP A 178 -13.74 15.70 32.09
CA ASP A 178 -12.75 16.25 33.03
C ASP A 178 -11.33 15.70 32.86
N LYS A 179 -11.18 14.52 32.25
CA LYS A 179 -9.89 13.85 32.02
C LYS A 179 -9.83 13.28 30.60
N PRO A 180 -8.81 13.65 29.80
CA PRO A 180 -8.63 13.08 28.46
C PRO A 180 -8.48 11.56 28.52
N LYS A 181 -9.27 10.85 27.72
CA LYS A 181 -9.17 9.39 27.54
C LYS A 181 -8.51 9.11 26.20
N VAL A 182 -7.59 8.14 26.15
CA VAL A 182 -6.92 7.73 24.91
C VAL A 182 -7.32 6.30 24.55
N TYR A 183 -7.88 6.12 23.36
CA TYR A 183 -8.34 4.84 22.82
C TYR A 183 -7.40 4.38 21.69
N ASP A 184 -6.80 3.20 21.87
CA ASP A 184 -5.99 2.50 20.85
C ASP A 184 -6.87 1.77 19.82
N LEU A 185 -7.57 2.52 18.97
CA LEU A 185 -8.54 1.95 18.01
C LEU A 185 -7.88 1.17 16.86
N PHE A 186 -6.62 1.45 16.57
CA PHE A 186 -5.92 0.91 15.39
C PHE A 186 -5.09 -0.34 15.69
N ASN A 187 -5.55 -1.14 16.67
CA ASN A 187 -4.94 -2.38 17.11
C ASN A 187 -6.02 -3.46 17.32
N ASN A 188 -5.68 -4.75 17.25
CA ASN A 188 -6.63 -5.86 17.40
C ASN A 188 -7.93 -5.70 16.57
N ILE A 189 -7.80 -5.14 15.36
CA ILE A 189 -8.92 -4.91 14.45
C ILE A 189 -9.40 -6.26 13.89
N GLU A 190 -10.72 -6.49 13.96
CA GLU A 190 -11.40 -7.61 13.30
C GLU A 190 -11.92 -7.20 11.92
N SER A 191 -12.61 -6.05 11.85
CA SER A 191 -13.16 -5.51 10.61
C SER A 191 -13.21 -3.99 10.64
N VAL A 192 -13.24 -3.39 9.46
CA VAL A 192 -13.42 -1.96 9.25
C VAL A 192 -14.45 -1.76 8.14
N SER A 193 -15.40 -0.86 8.34
CA SER A 193 -16.51 -0.59 7.42
C SER A 193 -16.87 0.89 7.43
N LEU A 194 -17.49 1.37 6.35
CA LEU A 194 -18.16 2.67 6.34
C LEU A 194 -19.64 2.47 6.65
N GLU A 195 -20.16 3.28 7.55
CA GLU A 195 -21.57 3.33 7.90
C GLU A 195 -22.08 4.77 7.85
N THR A 196 -23.40 4.93 7.79
CA THR A 196 -24.05 6.22 8.02
C THR A 196 -24.64 6.24 9.43
N LYS A 197 -24.31 7.25 10.23
CA LYS A 197 -24.87 7.47 11.57
C LYS A 197 -25.35 8.91 11.71
N LYS A 198 -26.32 9.11 12.60
CA LYS A 198 -26.72 10.46 13.03
C LYS A 198 -25.71 11.03 14.02
N ILE A 199 -25.15 12.18 13.67
CA ILE A 199 -24.25 12.97 14.50
C ILE A 199 -24.76 14.41 14.47
N ASP A 200 -25.11 14.94 15.65
CA ASP A 200 -25.72 16.28 15.76
C ASP A 200 -26.94 16.45 14.82
N GLU A 201 -27.81 15.43 14.78
CA GLU A 201 -29.03 15.36 13.94
C GLU A 201 -28.81 15.23 12.42
N GLU A 202 -27.57 15.27 11.94
CA GLU A 202 -27.21 15.09 10.54
C GLU A 202 -26.72 13.65 10.27
N ASP A 203 -27.10 13.08 9.13
CA ASP A 203 -26.55 11.82 8.66
C ASP A 203 -25.11 12.04 8.16
N LYS A 204 -24.13 11.46 8.86
CA LYS A 204 -22.72 11.55 8.53
C LYS A 204 -22.14 10.16 8.29
N GLU A 205 -21.21 10.09 7.33
CA GLU A 205 -20.40 8.90 7.13
C GLU A 205 -19.42 8.73 8.30
N VAL A 206 -19.31 7.51 8.80
CA VAL A 206 -18.43 7.14 9.90
C VAL A 206 -17.66 5.88 9.54
N LEU A 207 -16.43 5.80 10.02
CA LEU A 207 -15.64 4.59 9.96
C LEU A 207 -15.96 3.74 11.20
N GLU A 208 -16.59 2.59 11.01
CA GLU A 208 -16.75 1.58 12.05
C GLU A 208 -15.46 0.75 12.15
N ILE A 209 -14.94 0.62 13.36
CA ILE A 209 -13.80 -0.24 13.68
C ILE A 209 -14.24 -1.21 14.75
N LYS A 210 -14.26 -2.50 14.39
CA LYS A 210 -14.56 -3.60 15.29
C LYS A 210 -13.28 -4.18 15.86
N GLN A 211 -13.17 -4.27 17.18
CA GLN A 211 -11.99 -4.81 17.88
C GLN A 211 -12.37 -5.96 18.82
N LEU A 212 -11.47 -6.92 18.97
CA LEU A 212 -11.51 -7.88 20.07
C LEU A 212 -10.65 -7.42 21.24
N ARG A 213 -11.28 -7.13 22.38
CA ARG A 213 -10.61 -6.67 23.61
C ARG A 213 -11.05 -7.49 24.81
N GLY A 214 -10.11 -8.23 25.40
CA GLY A 214 -10.38 -9.01 26.62
C GLY A 214 -11.44 -10.10 26.45
N GLY A 215 -11.62 -10.63 25.23
CA GLY A 215 -12.65 -11.61 24.89
C GLY A 215 -14.01 -11.01 24.53
N GLU A 216 -14.14 -9.68 24.55
CA GLU A 216 -15.35 -8.97 24.15
C GLU A 216 -15.12 -8.17 22.88
N THR A 217 -16.20 -7.98 22.13
CA THR A 217 -16.22 -7.15 20.93
C THR A 217 -16.50 -5.70 21.32
N VAL A 218 -15.72 -4.79 20.77
CA VAL A 218 -15.91 -3.35 20.87
C VAL A 218 -16.10 -2.79 19.47
N ASN A 219 -17.21 -2.08 19.25
CA ASN A 219 -17.45 -1.34 18.02
C ASN A 219 -17.22 0.15 18.29
N SER A 220 -16.28 0.74 17.57
CA SER A 220 -16.02 2.17 17.63
C SER A 220 -16.43 2.81 16.31
N TYR A 221 -17.18 3.90 16.37
CA TYR A 221 -17.52 4.70 15.20
C TYR A 221 -16.76 6.00 15.27
N ILE A 222 -15.99 6.31 14.22
CA ILE A 222 -15.25 7.55 14.14
C ILE A 222 -15.70 8.34 12.91
N HIS A 223 -16.22 9.54 13.14
CA HIS A 223 -16.41 10.52 12.07
C HIS A 223 -15.12 11.31 11.90
N ILE A 224 -14.59 11.25 10.69
CA ILE A 224 -13.40 11.99 10.27
C ILE A 224 -13.81 12.76 9.02
N PRO A 225 -13.45 14.05 8.88
CA PRO A 225 -13.62 14.75 7.61
C PRO A 225 -13.05 13.91 6.45
N SER A 226 -13.80 13.77 5.36
CA SER A 226 -13.52 12.83 4.27
C SER A 226 -12.09 12.94 3.70
N THR A 227 -11.55 14.15 3.59
CA THR A 227 -10.18 14.40 3.12
C THR A 227 -9.09 13.77 4.00
N LYS A 228 -9.39 13.47 5.27
CA LYS A 228 -8.45 12.85 6.21
C LYS A 228 -8.75 11.37 6.46
N LEU A 229 -9.97 10.92 6.15
CA LEU A 229 -10.34 9.51 6.24
C LEU A 229 -9.39 8.62 5.42
N LEU A 230 -9.09 9.02 4.17
CA LEU A 230 -8.18 8.26 3.31
C LEU A 230 -6.79 8.09 3.95
N TYR A 231 -6.26 9.12 4.61
CA TYR A 231 -4.97 9.01 5.29
C TYR A 231 -5.02 8.04 6.49
N VAL A 232 -6.14 7.96 7.20
CA VAL A 232 -6.33 6.94 8.24
C VAL A 232 -6.37 5.53 7.62
N LEU A 233 -7.10 5.34 6.52
CA LEU A 233 -7.12 4.06 5.80
C LEU A 233 -5.72 3.68 5.28
N ARG A 234 -4.96 4.63 4.75
CA ARG A 234 -3.57 4.41 4.30
C ARG A 234 -2.63 4.13 5.47
N TYR A 235 -2.83 4.75 6.64
CA TYR A 235 -2.09 4.40 7.85
C TYR A 235 -2.33 2.94 8.24
N ILE A 236 -3.60 2.51 8.31
CA ILE A 236 -3.96 1.11 8.60
C ILE A 236 -3.32 0.18 7.56
N SER A 237 -3.46 0.52 6.28
CA SER A 237 -2.93 -0.23 5.15
C SER A 237 -1.42 -0.45 5.18
N LYS A 238 -0.65 0.59 5.54
CA LYS A 238 0.82 0.60 5.37
C LYS A 238 1.60 0.38 6.64
N LEU A 239 1.07 0.79 7.79
CA LEU A 239 1.80 0.77 9.06
C LEU A 239 1.22 -0.21 10.08
N THR A 240 0.22 -1.00 9.68
CA THR A 240 -0.36 -2.05 10.51
C THR A 240 -0.48 -3.35 9.72
N LYS A 241 -0.73 -4.45 10.43
CA LYS A 241 -0.98 -5.77 9.81
C LYS A 241 -2.39 -5.93 9.22
N TYR A 242 -3.23 -4.90 9.29
CA TYR A 242 -4.65 -4.97 8.95
C TYR A 242 -4.96 -4.49 7.54
N HIS A 243 -3.99 -4.55 6.62
CA HIS A 243 -4.17 -4.15 5.22
C HIS A 243 -5.42 -4.76 4.57
N ASN A 244 -5.62 -6.06 4.75
CA ASN A 244 -6.72 -6.80 4.13
C ASN A 244 -8.11 -6.36 4.64
N THR A 245 -8.22 -5.85 5.88
CA THR A 245 -9.52 -5.45 6.44
C THR A 245 -10.03 -4.13 5.89
N ILE A 246 -9.17 -3.35 5.24
CA ILE A 246 -9.51 -2.03 4.65
C ILE A 246 -9.36 -1.99 3.14
N LYS A 247 -8.96 -3.09 2.48
CA LYS A 247 -8.60 -3.10 1.05
C LYS A 247 -9.75 -2.60 0.17
N SER A 248 -10.98 -3.01 0.46
CA SER A 248 -12.19 -2.59 -0.27
C SER A 248 -12.58 -1.13 -0.05
N LEU A 249 -12.05 -0.47 0.98
CA LEU A 249 -12.31 0.94 1.30
C LEU A 249 -11.27 1.87 0.68
N LEU A 250 -10.19 1.33 0.13
CA LEU A 250 -9.17 2.12 -0.56
C LEU A 250 -9.60 2.42 -1.99
N PRO A 251 -9.16 3.56 -2.56
CA PRO A 251 -9.30 3.81 -3.99
C PRO A 251 -8.66 2.68 -4.79
N LYS A 252 -9.38 2.20 -5.79
CA LYS A 252 -8.90 1.20 -6.75
C LYS A 252 -7.65 1.71 -7.47
N SER A 253 -6.73 0.80 -7.78
CA SER A 253 -5.57 1.14 -8.60
C SER A 253 -5.99 1.42 -10.06
N GLU A 254 -5.10 2.03 -10.84
CA GLU A 254 -5.36 2.23 -12.28
C GLU A 254 -5.55 0.89 -13.00
N ASP A 255 -4.76 -0.13 -12.64
CA ASP A 255 -4.89 -1.48 -13.21
C ASP A 255 -6.21 -2.17 -12.80
N ASP A 256 -6.69 -1.95 -11.57
CA ASP A 256 -8.02 -2.43 -11.14
C ASP A 256 -9.13 -1.78 -11.95
N LEU A 257 -9.02 -0.46 -12.19
CA LEU A 257 -9.99 0.29 -12.99
C LEU A 257 -9.96 -0.14 -14.45
N ASP A 258 -8.78 -0.32 -15.03
CA ASP A 258 -8.62 -0.84 -16.40
C ASP A 258 -9.20 -2.25 -16.52
N SER A 259 -9.01 -3.09 -15.50
CA SER A 259 -9.60 -4.44 -15.44
C SER A 259 -11.13 -4.37 -15.38
N GLU A 260 -11.70 -3.50 -14.54
CA GLU A 260 -13.15 -3.32 -14.46
C GLU A 260 -13.72 -2.72 -15.74
N MET A 261 -13.06 -1.71 -16.33
CA MET A 261 -13.46 -1.14 -17.61
C MET A 261 -13.37 -2.17 -18.74
N ALA A 262 -12.37 -3.05 -18.72
CA ALA A 262 -12.28 -4.17 -19.66
C ALA A 262 -13.44 -5.15 -19.45
N VAL A 263 -13.77 -5.50 -18.21
CA VAL A 263 -14.92 -6.34 -17.88
C VAL A 263 -16.24 -5.68 -18.30
N GLU A 264 -16.45 -4.40 -18.03
CA GLU A 264 -17.66 -3.66 -18.41
C GLU A 264 -17.80 -3.48 -19.93
N SER A 265 -16.67 -3.35 -20.64
CA SER A 265 -16.64 -3.27 -22.10
C SER A 265 -17.01 -4.59 -22.78
N TRP A 266 -16.96 -5.69 -22.03
CA TRP A 266 -17.35 -7.02 -22.50
C TRP A 266 -18.72 -7.40 -21.91
N SER A 267 -19.68 -7.75 -22.76
CA SER A 267 -20.95 -8.29 -22.27
C SER A 267 -20.70 -9.55 -21.43
N GLY A 268 -21.43 -9.74 -20.33
CA GLY A 268 -21.27 -10.91 -19.44
C GLY A 268 -21.31 -12.26 -20.19
N ASP A 269 -22.11 -12.37 -21.25
CA ASP A 269 -22.17 -13.57 -22.10
C ASP A 269 -20.87 -13.82 -22.90
N LYS A 270 -20.15 -12.75 -23.31
CA LYS A 270 -18.85 -12.88 -23.98
C LYS A 270 -17.78 -13.37 -23.00
N LEU A 271 -17.72 -12.77 -21.80
CA LEU A 271 -16.78 -13.20 -20.76
C LEU A 271 -17.04 -14.65 -20.37
N LYS A 272 -18.31 -15.04 -20.22
CA LYS A 272 -18.66 -16.43 -19.94
C LYS A 272 -18.20 -17.38 -21.04
N ASN A 273 -18.38 -17.00 -22.31
CA ASN A 273 -17.90 -17.81 -23.43
C ASN A 273 -16.37 -17.93 -23.48
N GLU A 274 -15.62 -16.87 -23.14
CA GLU A 274 -14.15 -16.95 -23.03
C GLU A 274 -13.74 -17.90 -21.91
N VAL A 275 -14.34 -17.76 -20.72
CA VAL A 275 -14.07 -18.63 -19.57
C VAL A 275 -14.39 -20.09 -19.90
N GLU A 276 -15.50 -20.37 -20.59
CA GLU A 276 -15.88 -21.72 -21.02
C GLU A 276 -14.92 -22.32 -22.06
N GLN A 277 -14.16 -21.50 -22.79
CA GLN A 277 -13.14 -21.96 -23.74
C GLN A 277 -11.78 -22.23 -23.10
N LEU A 278 -11.56 -21.75 -21.87
CA LEU A 278 -10.35 -22.00 -21.10
C LEU A 278 -10.42 -23.36 -20.40
N ALA A 279 -9.33 -24.10 -20.47
CA ALA A 279 -9.12 -25.29 -19.66
C ALA A 279 -9.03 -24.91 -18.15
N PRO A 280 -9.36 -25.84 -17.23
CA PRO A 280 -9.27 -25.58 -15.79
C PRO A 280 -7.90 -25.03 -15.34
N GLU A 281 -6.81 -25.58 -15.88
CA GLU A 281 -5.44 -25.18 -15.58
C GLU A 281 -5.13 -23.76 -16.09
N GLU A 282 -5.71 -23.37 -17.23
CA GLU A 282 -5.61 -22.02 -17.79
C GLU A 282 -6.29 -20.99 -16.88
N GLN A 283 -7.50 -21.30 -16.40
CA GLN A 283 -8.23 -20.43 -15.47
C GLN A 283 -7.49 -20.26 -14.14
N GLU A 284 -6.91 -21.34 -13.62
CA GLU A 284 -6.13 -21.33 -12.39
C GLU A 284 -4.86 -20.49 -12.55
N ILE A 285 -4.14 -20.64 -13.65
CA ILE A 285 -2.96 -19.83 -13.96
C ILE A 285 -3.30 -18.35 -14.07
N LEU A 286 -4.37 -17.99 -14.80
CA LEU A 286 -4.81 -16.60 -14.91
C LEU A 286 -5.17 -16.01 -13.54
N THR A 287 -5.84 -16.78 -12.69
CA THR A 287 -6.19 -16.36 -11.32
C THR A 287 -4.95 -16.19 -10.45
N ALA A 288 -4.00 -17.12 -10.54
CA ALA A 288 -2.74 -17.07 -9.81
C ALA A 288 -1.92 -15.83 -10.20
N ILE A 289 -1.79 -15.57 -11.50
CA ILE A 289 -1.10 -14.37 -12.01
C ILE A 289 -1.83 -13.10 -11.56
N TYR A 290 -3.17 -13.07 -11.66
CA TYR A 290 -3.98 -11.94 -11.20
C TYR A 290 -3.79 -11.65 -9.71
N THR A 291 -3.59 -12.69 -8.89
CA THR A 291 -3.34 -12.56 -7.45
C THR A 291 -1.88 -12.28 -7.10
N GLY A 292 -1.02 -12.09 -8.10
CA GLY A 292 0.38 -11.66 -7.95
C GLY A 292 1.40 -12.80 -7.89
N ILE A 293 0.99 -14.04 -8.17
CA ILE A 293 1.90 -15.20 -8.21
C ILE A 293 2.71 -15.15 -9.50
N THR A 294 4.03 -15.30 -9.39
CA THR A 294 4.92 -15.19 -10.56
C THR A 294 4.96 -16.49 -11.35
N SER A 295 5.28 -16.40 -12.65
CA SER A 295 5.41 -17.59 -13.52
C SER A 295 6.42 -18.63 -13.02
N LEU A 296 7.40 -18.21 -12.20
CA LEU A 296 8.40 -19.08 -11.59
C LEU A 296 7.86 -19.85 -10.38
N GLU A 297 6.85 -19.31 -9.71
CA GLU A 297 6.22 -19.92 -8.53
C GLU A 297 5.07 -20.86 -8.92
N LEU A 298 4.49 -20.67 -10.12
CA LEU A 298 3.37 -21.46 -10.63
C LEU A 298 3.60 -22.98 -10.58
N PRO A 299 4.75 -23.54 -11.02
CA PRO A 299 4.96 -25.00 -10.98
C PRO A 299 4.82 -25.57 -9.56
N GLY A 300 5.42 -24.90 -8.58
CA GLY A 300 5.33 -25.29 -7.17
C GLY A 300 3.94 -25.10 -6.57
N MET A 301 3.22 -24.06 -6.98
CA MET A 301 1.86 -23.78 -6.51
C MET A 301 0.86 -24.81 -7.05
N MET A 302 0.94 -25.11 -8.35
CA MET A 302 0.02 -26.01 -9.04
C MET A 302 0.39 -27.48 -8.87
N GLY A 303 1.60 -27.77 -8.38
CA GLY A 303 2.13 -29.14 -8.35
C GLY A 303 2.34 -29.70 -9.76
N MET A 304 2.60 -28.83 -10.74
CA MET A 304 2.82 -29.17 -12.14
C MET A 304 4.30 -29.10 -12.51
N ASP A 305 4.69 -29.83 -13.55
CA ASP A 305 6.05 -29.71 -14.09
C ASP A 305 6.26 -28.34 -14.75
N ILE A 306 7.50 -27.85 -14.75
CA ILE A 306 7.87 -26.56 -15.34
C ILE A 306 7.48 -26.53 -16.82
N ASP A 307 7.77 -27.60 -17.57
CA ASP A 307 7.49 -27.68 -19.00
C ASP A 307 5.98 -27.67 -19.30
N GLU A 308 5.16 -28.16 -18.37
CA GLU A 308 3.70 -28.16 -18.52
C GLU A 308 3.14 -26.76 -18.27
N VAL A 309 3.60 -26.09 -17.22
CA VAL A 309 3.21 -24.71 -16.93
C VAL A 309 3.64 -23.77 -18.06
N GLU A 310 4.86 -23.91 -18.58
CA GLU A 310 5.35 -23.08 -19.69
C GLU A 310 4.48 -23.23 -20.96
N LYS A 311 4.03 -24.45 -21.29
CA LYS A 311 3.11 -24.66 -22.42
C LYS A 311 1.76 -23.97 -22.24
N VAL A 312 1.22 -23.99 -21.01
CA VAL A 312 -0.05 -23.31 -20.73
C VAL A 312 0.13 -21.79 -20.81
N LEU A 313 1.25 -21.26 -20.30
CA LEU A 313 1.60 -19.85 -20.44
C LEU A 313 1.73 -19.44 -21.91
N GLU A 314 2.43 -20.22 -22.75
CA GLU A 314 2.53 -19.97 -24.19
C GLU A 314 1.16 -19.94 -24.87
N LYS A 315 0.29 -20.91 -24.56
CA LYS A 315 -1.06 -20.95 -25.12
C LYS A 315 -1.91 -19.74 -24.72
N LEU A 316 -1.84 -19.33 -23.45
CA LEU A 316 -2.52 -18.13 -22.95
C LEU A 316 -1.98 -16.84 -23.58
N ILE A 317 -0.68 -16.78 -23.89
CA ILE A 317 -0.08 -15.68 -24.63
C ILE A 317 -0.61 -15.65 -26.06
N ASP A 318 -0.62 -16.79 -26.76
CA ASP A 318 -1.11 -16.91 -28.13
C ASP A 318 -2.59 -16.54 -28.27
N GLN A 319 -3.39 -16.85 -27.25
CA GLN A 319 -4.80 -16.48 -27.16
C GLN A 319 -5.03 -15.00 -26.78
N GLY A 320 -3.98 -14.27 -26.39
CA GLY A 320 -4.06 -12.86 -26.02
C GLY A 320 -4.51 -12.61 -24.58
N PHE A 321 -4.52 -13.63 -23.70
CA PHE A 321 -4.80 -13.46 -22.28
C PHE A 321 -3.59 -13.00 -21.46
N LEU A 322 -2.37 -13.20 -21.98
CA LEU A 322 -1.13 -12.80 -21.34
C LEU A 322 -0.20 -12.09 -22.32
N ASP A 323 0.51 -11.08 -21.84
CA ASP A 323 1.60 -10.45 -22.57
C ASP A 323 2.95 -11.06 -22.16
N LEU A 324 3.80 -11.41 -23.15
CA LEU A 324 5.17 -11.84 -22.89
C LEU A 324 6.03 -10.65 -22.44
N VAL A 325 6.28 -10.56 -21.14
CA VAL A 325 7.08 -9.47 -20.56
C VAL A 325 8.59 -9.67 -20.75
N ARG A 326 9.09 -10.90 -20.50
CA ARG A 326 10.53 -11.24 -20.59
C ARG A 326 10.76 -12.75 -20.67
N ILE A 327 11.89 -13.16 -21.25
CA ILE A 327 12.35 -14.56 -21.26
C ILE A 327 13.54 -14.70 -20.29
N ARG A 328 13.47 -15.65 -19.36
CA ARG A 328 14.57 -15.99 -18.43
C ARG A 328 15.32 -17.20 -18.96
N LYS A 329 16.65 -17.12 -19.04
CA LYS A 329 17.49 -18.24 -19.48
C LYS A 329 18.03 -19.02 -18.27
N GLU A 330 17.79 -20.32 -18.24
CA GLU A 330 18.42 -21.23 -17.29
C GLU A 330 19.80 -21.69 -17.83
N THR A 331 20.78 -21.85 -16.93
CA THR A 331 22.15 -22.21 -17.29
C THR A 331 22.75 -23.16 -16.26
N ASP A 332 23.50 -24.16 -16.72
CA ASP A 332 24.32 -25.04 -15.87
C ASP A 332 25.80 -24.92 -16.26
N LEU A 333 26.69 -25.28 -15.32
CA LEU A 333 28.13 -25.31 -15.55
C LEU A 333 28.50 -26.45 -16.49
N THR A 334 29.16 -26.09 -17.59
CA THR A 334 29.88 -27.04 -18.45
C THR A 334 31.04 -27.69 -17.70
N GLU A 335 31.59 -28.80 -18.21
CA GLU A 335 32.79 -29.43 -17.64
C GLU A 335 33.95 -28.44 -17.46
N LYS A 336 34.17 -27.59 -18.45
CA LYS A 336 35.15 -26.49 -18.38
C LYS A 336 34.81 -25.51 -17.25
N GLY A 337 33.53 -25.11 -17.15
CA GLY A 337 33.06 -24.23 -16.08
C GLY A 337 33.28 -24.83 -14.69
N ARG A 338 33.01 -26.13 -14.52
CA ARG A 338 33.26 -26.86 -13.26
C ARG A 338 34.75 -26.92 -12.94
N ALA A 339 35.60 -27.21 -13.92
CA ALA A 339 37.06 -27.24 -13.72
C ALA A 339 37.62 -25.88 -13.29
N VAL A 340 37.19 -24.79 -13.93
CA VAL A 340 37.60 -23.43 -13.55
C VAL A 340 37.08 -23.07 -12.16
N THR A 341 35.82 -23.39 -11.86
CA THR A 341 35.21 -23.11 -10.56
C THR A 341 35.92 -23.85 -9.43
N ASN A 342 36.25 -25.14 -9.63
CA ASN A 342 37.04 -25.92 -8.67
C ASN A 342 38.43 -25.31 -8.44
N PHE A 343 39.07 -24.82 -9.50
CA PHE A 343 40.35 -24.13 -9.36
C PHE A 343 40.21 -22.85 -8.52
N ILE A 344 39.15 -22.06 -8.73
CA ILE A 344 38.87 -20.86 -7.93
C ILE A 344 38.70 -21.24 -6.45
N ILE A 345 37.81 -22.19 -6.15
CA ILE A 345 37.48 -22.60 -4.76
C ILE A 345 38.70 -23.18 -4.02
N THR A 346 39.64 -23.80 -4.74
CA THR A 346 40.81 -24.45 -4.11
C THR A 346 41.96 -23.47 -3.85
N ASN A 347 42.03 -22.34 -4.58
CA ASN A 347 43.18 -21.44 -4.58
C ASN A 347 42.87 -20.02 -4.09
N PHE A 348 41.60 -19.73 -3.78
CA PHE A 348 41.11 -18.52 -3.11
C PHE A 348 40.17 -18.94 -2.00
#